data_AF-A0A5B9QE72-F1
#
_entry.id   AF-A0A5B9QE72-F1
#
_cell.length_a   1.000
_cell.length_b   1.000
_cell.length_c   1.000
_cell.angle_alpha   90.00
_cell.angle_beta   90.00
_cell.angle_gamma   90.00
#
_symmetry.space_group_name_H-M   'P 1'
#
loop_
_entity.id
_entity.type
_entity.pdbx_description
1 polymer ?
#
loop_
_entity_poly.entity_id
_entity_poly.type
_entity_poly.pdbx_seq_one_letter_code
_entity_poly.pdbx_strand_id
1 'polypeptide(L)'
;MPDLTTFAKHVQDVLSDAFREPHWTPEELERYMAEVELRRVAFENLADQLNQTVVRPRLEILAKQFPNTALLEEQQSHQSSCTFEYCDRFPAFATIEFSIEHDMRFETLFVHLRCRIVPVFVKFVEQDNLPLPSDSVEEEEVADWVEERLLEFLDTYMQLDAESDSEEELTTDPVCGMKILHSAAAGTESYYGHPYYFCSKGCLTKFQDDPEQYAQIKTI
;
A
#
# COMPACT_ATOMS: atom_id res chain seq x y z
N MET A 1 -24.22 -17.37 5.27
CA MET A 1 -23.49 -16.80 6.42
C MET A 1 -22.68 -17.93 7.03
N PRO A 2 -21.37 -17.77 7.26
CA PRO A 2 -20.59 -18.78 7.97
C PRO A 2 -21.16 -19.00 9.38
N ASP A 3 -21.32 -20.26 9.79
CA ASP A 3 -21.97 -20.64 11.05
C ASP A 3 -21.02 -20.46 12.25
N LEU A 4 -21.26 -19.39 13.01
CA LEU A 4 -20.55 -19.08 14.26
C LEU A 4 -20.71 -20.18 15.31
N THR A 5 -21.77 -20.98 15.25
CA THR A 5 -22.03 -22.07 16.20
C THR A 5 -21.04 -23.22 16.01
N THR A 6 -20.81 -23.63 14.76
CA THR A 6 -19.80 -24.63 14.41
C THR A 6 -18.40 -24.17 14.80
N PHE A 7 -18.06 -22.89 14.57
CA PHE A 7 -16.79 -22.34 15.02
C PHE A 7 -16.65 -22.35 16.55
N ALA A 8 -17.68 -21.90 17.29
CA ALA A 8 -17.67 -21.90 18.75
C ALA A 8 -17.45 -23.29 19.33
N LYS A 9 -18.03 -24.32 18.71
CA LYS A 9 -17.81 -25.72 19.09
C LYS A 9 -16.36 -26.15 18.84
N HIS A 10 -15.81 -25.87 17.67
CA HIS A 10 -14.40 -26.17 17.39
C HIS A 10 -13.44 -25.48 18.37
N VAL A 11 -13.71 -24.23 18.74
CA VAL A 11 -12.93 -23.52 19.76
C VAL A 11 -12.99 -24.24 21.10
N GLN A 12 -14.17 -24.66 21.54
CA GLN A 12 -14.33 -25.42 22.79
C GLN A 12 -13.57 -26.74 22.76
N ASP A 13 -13.64 -27.47 21.64
CA ASP A 13 -12.95 -28.75 21.48
C ASP A 13 -11.42 -28.55 21.59
N VAL A 14 -10.84 -27.58 20.87
CA VAL A 14 -9.39 -27.26 20.92
C VAL A 14 -8.95 -26.84 22.32
N LEU A 15 -9.72 -25.98 22.98
CA LEU A 15 -9.40 -25.52 24.35
C LEU A 15 -9.43 -26.69 25.34
N SER A 16 -10.41 -27.58 25.23
CA SER A 16 -10.52 -28.74 26.13
C SER A 16 -9.33 -29.70 26.04
N ASP A 17 -8.71 -29.80 24.87
CA ASP A 17 -7.49 -30.60 24.65
C ASP A 17 -6.22 -29.85 25.10
N ALA A 18 -6.14 -28.53 24.90
CA ALA A 18 -4.97 -27.72 25.23
C ALA A 18 -4.75 -27.53 26.75
N PHE A 19 -5.81 -27.61 27.57
CA PHE A 19 -5.71 -27.48 29.03
C PHE A 19 -5.32 -28.77 29.77
N ARG A 20 -4.90 -29.84 29.06
CA ARG A 20 -4.34 -31.03 29.69
C ARG A 20 -2.88 -30.79 30.07
N GLU A 21 -2.60 -30.86 31.38
CA GLU A 21 -1.32 -30.74 32.10
C GLU A 21 -0.26 -29.80 31.48
N PRO A 22 0.11 -28.69 32.17
CA PRO A 22 1.10 -27.76 31.64
C PRO A 22 2.42 -28.48 31.35
N HIS A 23 2.93 -28.28 30.14
CA HIS A 23 4.16 -28.93 29.64
C HIS A 23 5.42 -28.52 30.42
N TRP A 24 5.33 -27.50 31.27
CA TRP A 24 6.44 -26.89 32.00
C TRP A 24 6.22 -27.04 33.50
N THR A 25 7.29 -27.34 34.23
CA THR A 25 7.29 -27.17 35.69
C THR A 25 7.28 -25.67 36.05
N PRO A 26 6.78 -25.28 37.24
CA PRO A 26 6.81 -23.89 37.67
C PRO A 26 8.21 -23.24 37.64
N GLU A 27 9.25 -24.00 37.98
CA GLU A 27 10.64 -23.53 38.02
C GLU A 27 11.23 -23.32 36.61
N GLU A 28 10.90 -24.20 35.66
CA GLU A 28 11.29 -24.06 34.26
C GLU A 28 10.59 -22.87 33.61
N LEU A 29 9.29 -22.68 33.90
CA LEU A 29 8.54 -21.52 33.44
C LEU A 29 9.12 -20.22 33.99
N GLU A 30 9.43 -20.16 35.30
CA GLU A 30 10.00 -18.97 35.92
C GLU A 30 11.35 -18.59 35.30
N ARG A 31 12.24 -19.57 35.08
CA ARG A 31 13.52 -19.32 34.40
C ARG A 31 13.35 -18.85 32.97
N TYR A 32 12.47 -19.50 32.21
CA TYR A 32 12.19 -19.12 30.82
C TYR A 32 11.59 -17.72 30.73
N MET A 33 10.59 -17.42 31.56
CA MET A 33 9.96 -16.09 31.61
C MET A 33 10.97 -15.01 32.01
N ALA A 34 11.91 -15.28 32.91
CA ALA A 34 12.96 -14.33 33.27
C ALA A 34 13.93 -14.05 32.12
N GLU A 35 14.35 -15.08 31.37
CA GLU A 35 15.22 -14.91 30.20
C GLU A 35 14.50 -14.19 29.04
N VAL A 36 13.23 -14.54 28.80
CA VAL A 36 12.38 -13.89 27.79
C VAL A 36 12.12 -12.44 28.15
N GLU A 37 11.87 -12.13 29.42
CA GLU A 37 11.62 -10.76 29.89
C GLU A 37 12.81 -9.84 29.63
N LEU A 38 14.05 -10.31 29.87
CA LEU A 38 15.25 -9.55 29.57
C LEU A 38 15.36 -9.22 28.07
N ARG A 39 15.05 -10.20 27.20
CA ARG A 39 15.07 -10.00 25.75
C ARG A 39 13.95 -9.07 25.27
N ARG A 40 12.74 -9.24 25.83
CA ARG A 40 11.59 -8.37 25.57
C ARG A 40 11.90 -6.92 25.89
N VAL A 41 12.42 -6.66 27.09
CA VAL A 41 12.79 -5.30 27.51
C VAL A 41 13.91 -4.73 26.65
N ALA A 42 14.92 -5.53 26.28
CA ALA A 42 15.98 -5.08 25.38
C ALA A 42 15.43 -4.71 23.99
N PHE A 43 14.55 -5.54 23.45
CA PHE A 43 13.86 -5.26 22.19
C PHE A 43 13.02 -3.99 22.27
N GLU A 44 12.16 -3.84 23.29
CA GLU A 44 11.28 -2.67 23.42
C GLU A 44 12.08 -1.37 23.47
N ASN A 45 13.16 -1.33 24.24
CA ASN A 45 14.02 -0.15 24.30
C ASN A 45 14.67 0.17 22.95
N LEU A 46 15.17 -0.85 22.24
CA LEU A 46 15.80 -0.67 20.94
C LEU A 46 14.79 -0.23 19.87
N ALA A 47 13.63 -0.88 19.82
CA ALA A 47 12.56 -0.56 18.89
C ALA A 47 12.01 0.86 19.12
N ASP A 48 11.80 1.24 20.37
CA ASP A 48 11.38 2.60 20.72
C ASP A 48 12.44 3.63 20.34
N GLN A 49 13.72 3.33 20.60
CA GLN A 49 14.83 4.19 20.21
C GLN A 49 14.84 4.40 18.69
N LEU A 50 14.89 3.32 17.91
CA LEU A 50 14.92 3.38 16.44
C LEU A 50 13.71 4.12 15.87
N ASN A 51 12.52 3.89 16.42
CA ASN A 51 11.35 4.62 15.97
C ASN A 51 11.46 6.12 16.26
N GLN A 52 11.95 6.50 17.44
CA GLN A 52 12.07 7.90 17.86
C GLN A 52 13.24 8.64 17.22
N THR A 53 14.37 7.98 16.96
CA THR A 53 15.57 8.61 16.38
C THR A 53 15.61 8.51 14.86
N VAL A 54 15.04 7.44 14.29
CA VAL A 54 15.11 7.17 12.85
C VAL A 54 13.79 7.44 12.13
N VAL A 55 12.77 6.63 12.43
CA VAL A 55 11.54 6.53 11.62
C VAL A 55 10.69 7.79 11.74
N ARG A 56 10.29 8.12 12.98
CA ARG A 56 9.36 9.22 13.25
C ARG A 56 9.87 10.58 12.78
N PRO A 57 11.14 10.97 13.03
CA PRO A 57 11.66 12.24 12.52
C PRO A 57 11.61 12.34 10.99
N ARG A 58 11.83 11.24 10.27
CA ARG A 58 11.77 11.20 8.79
C ARG A 58 10.33 11.34 8.29
N LEU A 59 9.38 10.66 8.93
CA LEU A 59 7.95 10.86 8.66
C LEU A 59 7.50 12.30 8.95
N GLU A 60 8.01 12.93 10.02
CA GLU A 60 7.74 14.33 10.33
C GLU A 60 8.29 15.28 9.26
N ILE A 61 9.48 15.01 8.73
CA ILE A 61 10.06 15.79 7.62
C ILE A 61 9.18 15.68 6.37
N LEU A 62 8.75 14.46 6.04
CA LEU A 62 7.86 14.17 4.92
C LEU A 62 6.51 14.89 5.08
N ALA A 63 5.84 14.72 6.22
CA ALA A 63 4.54 15.30 6.50
C ALA A 63 4.57 16.85 6.38
N LYS A 64 5.64 17.50 6.83
CA LYS A 64 5.77 18.96 6.70
C LYS A 64 5.79 19.48 5.26
N GLN A 65 6.04 18.63 4.26
CA GLN A 65 6.04 19.04 2.85
C GLN A 65 4.62 19.14 2.26
N PHE A 66 3.61 18.58 2.93
CA PHE A 66 2.27 18.43 2.39
C PHE A 66 1.20 19.02 3.32
N PRO A 67 0.28 19.86 2.80
CA PRO A 67 -0.79 20.41 3.62
C PRO A 67 -1.88 19.37 3.95
N ASN A 68 -1.94 18.27 3.20
CA ASN A 68 -2.95 17.22 3.35
C ASN A 68 -2.46 16.01 4.16
N THR A 69 -1.43 16.18 4.99
CA THR A 69 -0.91 15.07 5.81
C THR A 69 -1.19 15.19 7.29
N ALA A 70 -1.32 14.05 7.96
CA ALA A 70 -1.36 13.97 9.41
C ALA A 70 -0.57 12.75 9.92
N LEU A 71 0.22 12.95 10.97
CA LEU A 71 0.82 11.86 11.74
C LEU A 71 -0.19 11.34 12.74
N LEU A 72 -0.33 10.02 12.85
CA LEU A 72 -1.24 9.41 13.81
C LEU A 72 -0.53 9.23 15.16
N GLU A 73 -1.29 9.43 16.25
CA GLU A 73 -0.84 9.03 17.58
C GLU A 73 -1.03 7.52 17.73
N GLU A 74 0.08 6.78 17.70
CA GLU A 74 0.07 5.32 17.83
C GLU A 74 -0.02 4.88 19.30
N GLN A 75 -0.69 3.75 19.54
CA GLN A 75 -0.74 3.14 20.88
C GLN A 75 0.59 2.46 21.25
N GLN A 76 1.39 2.07 20.26
CA GLN A 76 2.68 1.43 20.43
C GLN A 76 3.80 2.43 20.10
N SER A 77 4.79 2.51 20.99
CA SER A 77 5.91 3.46 20.90
C SER A 77 6.90 3.17 19.76
N HIS A 78 6.89 1.95 19.22
CA HIS A 78 7.73 1.50 18.09
C HIS A 78 6.96 1.39 16.77
N GLN A 79 5.82 2.08 16.65
CA GLN A 79 5.07 2.25 15.41
C GLN A 79 4.96 3.74 15.10
N SER A 80 4.97 4.10 13.82
CA SER A 80 4.66 5.45 13.36
C SER A 80 4.06 5.44 11.97
N SER A 81 2.98 6.20 11.79
CA SER A 81 2.29 6.31 10.52
C SER A 81 2.02 7.75 10.12
N CYS A 82 1.99 7.97 8.81
CA CYS A 82 1.60 9.22 8.19
C CYS A 82 0.47 8.97 7.19
N THR A 83 -0.58 9.75 7.30
CA THR A 83 -1.73 9.73 6.39
C THR A 83 -1.64 10.90 5.43
N PHE A 84 -2.13 10.68 4.22
CA PHE A 84 -2.30 11.67 3.17
C PHE A 84 -3.79 11.66 2.81
N GLU A 85 -4.48 12.72 3.21
CA GLU A 85 -5.89 12.91 2.93
C GLU A 85 -6.13 13.28 1.47
N TYR A 86 -7.32 12.98 0.97
CA TYR A 86 -7.70 13.38 -0.38
C TYR A 86 -7.54 14.89 -0.60
N CYS A 87 -7.03 15.29 -1.76
CA CYS A 87 -7.13 16.66 -2.25
C CYS A 87 -7.20 16.69 -3.78
N ASP A 88 -7.59 17.82 -4.37
CA ASP A 88 -7.79 17.92 -5.83
C ASP A 88 -6.52 17.58 -6.63
N ARG A 89 -5.34 17.86 -6.07
CA ARG A 89 -4.04 17.55 -6.67
C ARG A 89 -3.67 16.07 -6.59
N PHE A 90 -4.12 15.39 -5.54
CA PHE A 90 -3.80 13.98 -5.26
C PHE A 90 -5.13 13.25 -4.96
N PRO A 91 -5.83 12.73 -5.99
CA PRO A 91 -7.17 12.19 -5.84
C PRO A 91 -7.19 10.77 -5.23
N ALA A 92 -6.38 10.53 -4.20
CA ALA A 92 -6.31 9.28 -3.46
C ALA A 92 -6.01 9.55 -1.98
N PHE A 93 -6.46 8.63 -1.13
CA PHE A 93 -6.03 8.55 0.26
C PHE A 93 -4.81 7.64 0.32
N ALA A 94 -3.74 8.10 0.98
CA ALA A 94 -2.58 7.26 1.22
C ALA A 94 -2.26 7.14 2.72
N THR A 95 -1.66 6.02 3.10
CA THR A 95 -1.12 5.78 4.44
C THR A 95 0.22 5.10 4.28
N ILE A 96 1.25 5.62 4.92
CA ILE A 96 2.54 4.96 5.08
C ILE A 96 2.77 4.72 6.57
N GLU A 97 3.08 3.49 6.92
CA GLU A 97 3.25 3.00 8.28
C GLU A 97 4.56 2.24 8.38
N PHE A 98 5.30 2.52 9.44
CA PHE A 98 6.43 1.72 9.85
C PHE A 98 6.14 1.11 11.23
N SER A 99 6.45 -0.17 11.38
CA SER A 99 6.42 -0.87 12.67
C SER A 99 7.73 -1.62 12.86
N ILE A 100 8.18 -1.72 14.11
CA ILE A 100 9.36 -2.52 14.46
C ILE A 100 8.89 -3.75 15.23
N GLU A 101 9.18 -4.93 14.71
CA GLU A 101 8.73 -6.22 15.25
C GLU A 101 9.92 -7.17 15.45
N HIS A 102 9.67 -8.34 16.04
CA HIS A 102 10.71 -9.35 16.30
C HIS A 102 10.21 -10.77 16.02
N ASP A 103 11.14 -11.70 15.84
CA ASP A 103 10.84 -13.13 15.78
C ASP A 103 10.55 -13.72 17.18
N MET A 104 10.08 -14.97 17.24
CA MET A 104 9.71 -15.62 18.51
C MET A 104 10.83 -15.67 19.55
N ARG A 105 12.11 -15.54 19.15
CA ARG A 105 13.28 -15.66 20.02
C ARG A 105 14.00 -14.33 20.31
N PHE A 106 13.55 -13.22 19.70
CA PHE A 106 14.22 -11.93 19.74
C PHE A 106 15.65 -11.97 19.16
N GLU A 107 15.90 -12.87 18.21
CA GLU A 107 17.16 -13.00 17.48
C GLU A 107 17.18 -12.12 16.23
N THR A 108 16.00 -11.80 15.68
CA THR A 108 15.86 -10.92 14.52
C THR A 108 14.86 -9.82 14.81
N LEU A 109 15.27 -8.59 14.54
CA LEU A 109 14.43 -7.39 14.51
C LEU A 109 14.00 -7.14 13.06
N PHE A 110 12.75 -6.77 12.87
CA PHE A 110 12.20 -6.41 11.56
C PHE A 110 11.70 -4.99 11.59
N VAL A 111 12.17 -4.16 10.66
CA VAL A 111 11.53 -2.88 10.37
C VAL A 111 10.58 -3.11 9.22
N HIS A 112 9.28 -3.09 9.50
CA HIS A 112 8.23 -3.29 8.51
C HIS A 112 7.79 -1.96 7.91
N LEU A 113 7.50 -1.98 6.62
CA LEU A 113 6.77 -0.95 5.90
C LEU A 113 5.40 -1.51 5.52
N ARG A 114 4.36 -0.71 5.72
CA ARG A 114 3.06 -0.90 5.10
C ARG A 114 2.63 0.40 4.43
N CYS A 115 2.39 0.34 3.13
CA CYS A 115 1.81 1.42 2.36
C CYS A 115 0.42 1.00 1.86
N ARG A 116 -0.52 1.95 1.88
CA ARG A 116 -1.85 1.79 1.31
C ARG A 116 -2.19 3.05 0.54
N ILE A 117 -2.59 2.90 -0.72
CA ILE A 117 -3.09 3.98 -1.57
C ILE A 117 -4.46 3.56 -2.08
N VAL A 118 -5.49 4.41 -1.95
CA VAL A 118 -6.86 4.10 -2.40
C VAL A 118 -7.52 5.35 -2.99
N PRO A 119 -8.10 5.27 -4.20
CA PRO A 119 -8.02 4.15 -5.17
C PRO A 119 -6.61 3.94 -5.73
N VAL A 120 -6.32 2.72 -6.21
CA VAL A 120 -5.02 2.36 -6.80
C VAL A 120 -5.02 2.65 -8.30
N PHE A 121 -4.26 3.65 -8.73
CA PHE A 121 -4.07 3.99 -10.15
C PHE A 121 -2.64 3.75 -10.65
N VAL A 122 -1.70 3.54 -9.73
CA VAL A 122 -0.28 3.31 -9.99
C VAL A 122 0.18 2.05 -9.28
N LYS A 123 1.24 1.40 -9.79
CA LYS A 123 1.88 0.31 -9.06
C LYS A 123 2.71 0.89 -7.92
N PHE A 124 2.66 0.25 -6.76
CA PHE A 124 3.43 0.63 -5.59
C PHE A 124 3.73 -0.58 -4.72
N VAL A 125 4.66 -0.42 -3.79
CA VAL A 125 5.04 -1.45 -2.82
C VAL A 125 4.08 -1.34 -1.62
N GLU A 126 3.18 -2.30 -1.46
CA GLU A 126 2.23 -2.32 -0.33
C GLU A 126 2.89 -2.69 0.99
N GLN A 127 3.88 -3.58 0.96
CA GLN A 127 4.55 -4.08 2.15
C GLN A 127 6.00 -4.42 1.82
N ASP A 128 6.90 -4.13 2.75
CA ASP A 128 8.29 -4.55 2.70
C ASP A 128 8.84 -4.70 4.13
N ASN A 129 10.02 -5.32 4.29
CA ASN A 129 10.70 -5.34 5.58
C ASN A 129 12.22 -5.43 5.46
N LEU A 130 12.88 -4.86 6.47
CA LEU A 130 14.31 -4.98 6.70
C LEU A 130 14.56 -5.91 7.90
N PRO A 131 15.03 -7.15 7.68
CA PRO A 131 15.46 -8.04 8.75
C PRO A 131 16.88 -7.70 9.22
N LEU A 132 17.07 -7.57 10.54
CA LEU A 132 18.33 -7.21 11.18
C LEU A 132 18.65 -8.16 12.34
N PRO A 133 19.90 -8.64 12.50
CA PRO A 133 20.30 -9.36 13.70
C PRO A 133 20.17 -8.45 14.93
N SER A 134 19.47 -8.91 15.97
CA SER A 134 19.13 -8.06 17.12
C SER A 134 20.35 -7.59 17.95
N ASP A 135 21.48 -8.29 17.82
CA ASP A 135 22.74 -8.00 18.51
C ASP A 135 23.67 -7.04 17.73
N SER A 136 23.36 -6.73 16.48
CA SER A 136 24.20 -5.91 15.60
C SER A 136 23.41 -4.88 14.79
N VAL A 137 22.31 -4.35 15.35
CA VAL A 137 21.49 -3.34 14.66
C VAL A 137 22.26 -2.02 14.56
N GLU A 138 22.49 -1.56 13.33
CA GLU A 138 23.11 -0.26 13.04
C GLU A 138 22.02 0.76 12.68
N GLU A 139 22.01 1.90 13.37
CA GLU A 139 21.01 2.95 13.16
C GLU A 139 21.07 3.54 11.73
N GLU A 140 22.29 3.60 11.16
CA GLU A 140 22.54 4.08 9.79
C GLU A 140 21.91 3.16 8.73
N GLU A 141 21.99 1.84 8.92
CA GLU A 141 21.36 0.87 8.01
C GLU A 141 19.82 1.01 8.02
N VAL A 142 19.23 1.19 9.21
CA VAL A 142 17.79 1.44 9.35
C VAL A 142 17.40 2.77 8.69
N ALA A 143 18.22 3.81 8.88
CA ALA A 143 18.01 5.12 8.29
C ALA A 143 17.99 5.09 6.77
N ASP A 144 19.02 4.48 6.16
CA ASP A 144 19.15 4.36 4.71
C ASP A 144 17.93 3.63 4.12
N TRP A 145 17.53 2.51 4.73
CA TRP A 145 16.38 1.75 4.26
C TRP A 145 15.07 2.54 4.39
N VAL A 146 14.83 3.19 5.53
CA VAL A 146 13.62 4.02 5.72
C VAL A 146 13.58 5.16 4.70
N GLU A 147 14.69 5.86 4.49
CA GLU A 147 14.78 6.96 3.52
C GLU A 147 14.50 6.48 2.09
N GLU A 148 15.09 5.37 1.69
CA GLU A 148 14.88 4.77 0.37
C GLU A 148 13.39 4.43 0.16
N ARG A 149 12.74 3.77 1.14
CA ARG A 149 11.30 3.45 1.08
C ARG A 149 10.42 4.70 1.06
N LEU A 150 10.76 5.74 1.82
CA LEU A 150 10.03 7.00 1.82
C LEU A 150 10.15 7.74 0.48
N LEU A 151 11.33 7.72 -0.14
CA LEU A 151 11.57 8.32 -1.46
C LEU A 151 10.82 7.55 -2.57
N GLU A 152 10.81 6.22 -2.53
CA GLU A 152 10.00 5.39 -3.45
C GLU A 152 8.50 5.67 -3.31
N PHE A 153 8.02 5.80 -2.06
CA PHE A 153 6.65 6.22 -1.81
C PHE A 153 6.36 7.62 -2.36
N LEU A 154 7.28 8.57 -2.15
CA LEU A 154 7.15 9.93 -2.67
C LEU A 154 7.06 9.95 -4.20
N ASP A 155 7.93 9.21 -4.89
CA ASP A 155 7.91 9.10 -6.35
C ASP A 155 6.57 8.53 -6.84
N THR A 156 6.04 7.52 -6.15
CA THR A 156 4.72 6.94 -6.42
C THR A 156 3.61 7.96 -6.17
N TYR A 157 3.67 8.67 -5.04
CA TYR A 157 2.65 9.64 -4.64
C TYR A 157 2.64 10.86 -5.57
N MET A 158 3.81 11.30 -6.07
CA MET A 158 3.92 12.37 -7.07
C MET A 158 3.40 11.96 -8.45
N GLN A 159 3.43 10.67 -8.79
CA GLN A 159 2.75 10.19 -10.01
C GLN A 159 1.22 10.35 -9.94
N LEU A 160 0.65 10.57 -8.76
CA LEU A 160 -0.77 10.92 -8.61
C LEU A 160 -1.04 12.41 -8.86
N ASP A 161 -0.03 13.28 -8.73
CA ASP A 161 -0.08 14.70 -9.07
C ASP A 161 0.21 14.97 -10.54
N ALA A 162 0.94 14.07 -11.19
CA ALA A 162 0.96 14.08 -12.65
C ALA A 162 -0.50 14.13 -13.10
N GLU A 163 -0.83 15.18 -13.85
CA GLU A 163 -2.08 15.28 -14.58
C GLU A 163 -2.40 13.88 -15.10
N SER A 164 -3.69 13.54 -15.08
CA SER A 164 -4.22 12.58 -16.01
C SER A 164 -3.89 13.04 -17.44
N ASP A 165 -2.63 12.92 -17.86
CA ASP A 165 -2.18 12.78 -19.25
C ASP A 165 -2.35 11.32 -19.67
N SER A 166 -2.67 10.42 -18.73
CA SER A 166 -3.71 9.45 -19.00
C SER A 166 -5.07 10.08 -18.73
N GLU A 167 -5.45 11.07 -19.54
CA GLU A 167 -6.81 11.00 -20.06
C GLU A 167 -6.90 9.58 -20.63
N GLU A 168 -7.67 8.69 -20.01
CA GLU A 168 -8.37 7.76 -20.86
C GLU A 168 -9.27 8.64 -21.74
N GLU A 169 -8.71 9.17 -22.84
CA GLU A 169 -9.31 10.15 -23.72
C GLU A 169 -10.70 9.64 -24.04
N LEU A 170 -11.70 10.30 -23.45
CA LEU A 170 -13.09 9.94 -23.65
C LEU A 170 -13.46 10.44 -25.02
N THR A 171 -13.39 9.55 -25.99
CA THR A 171 -13.78 9.82 -27.36
C THR A 171 -15.22 9.38 -27.59
N THR A 172 -15.84 9.94 -28.63
CA THR A 172 -17.20 9.62 -29.01
C THR A 172 -17.16 8.81 -30.29
N ASP A 173 -17.69 7.58 -30.25
CA ASP A 173 -17.86 6.75 -31.44
C ASP A 173 -18.71 7.54 -32.48
N PRO A 174 -18.17 7.82 -33.68
CA PRO A 174 -18.83 8.70 -34.65
C PRO A 174 -20.07 8.07 -35.30
N VAL A 175 -20.23 6.74 -35.21
CA VAL A 175 -21.36 6.02 -35.81
C VAL A 175 -22.57 6.00 -34.88
N CYS A 176 -22.36 5.79 -33.57
CA CYS A 176 -23.44 5.64 -32.60
C CYS A 176 -23.53 6.74 -31.54
N GLY A 177 -22.50 7.58 -31.39
CA GLY A 177 -22.45 8.65 -30.40
C GLY A 177 -22.11 8.18 -28.98
N MET A 178 -21.70 6.92 -28.80
CA MET A 178 -21.33 6.37 -27.50
C MET A 178 -19.97 6.92 -27.06
N LYS A 179 -19.90 7.45 -25.83
CA LYS A 179 -18.63 7.84 -25.21
C LYS A 179 -17.89 6.59 -24.76
N ILE A 180 -16.62 6.47 -25.16
CA ILE A 180 -15.75 5.35 -24.84
C ILE A 180 -14.36 5.84 -24.46
N LEU A 181 -13.68 5.07 -23.63
CA LEU A 181 -12.27 5.26 -23.31
C LEU A 181 -11.44 4.73 -24.47
N HIS A 182 -10.34 5.41 -24.84
CA HIS A 182 -9.40 4.91 -25.86
C HIS A 182 -8.94 3.47 -25.58
N SER A 183 -8.65 3.15 -24.31
CA SER A 183 -8.26 1.82 -23.81
C SER A 183 -9.34 0.74 -24.03
N ALA A 184 -10.61 1.14 -24.10
CA ALA A 184 -11.76 0.25 -24.22
C ALA A 184 -12.33 0.15 -25.64
N ALA A 185 -11.70 0.79 -26.64
CA ALA A 185 -12.16 0.74 -28.03
C ALA A 185 -12.09 -0.68 -28.59
N ALA A 186 -13.22 -1.17 -29.13
CA ALA A 186 -13.31 -2.47 -29.77
C ALA A 186 -12.65 -2.50 -31.17
N GLY A 187 -12.33 -1.32 -31.71
CA GLY A 187 -11.62 -1.13 -32.96
C GLY A 187 -11.21 0.33 -33.16
N THR A 188 -10.18 0.55 -33.99
CA THR A 188 -9.66 1.87 -34.35
C THR A 188 -9.40 1.94 -35.85
N GLU A 189 -9.55 3.13 -36.44
CA GLU A 189 -9.30 3.39 -37.86
C GLU A 189 -8.70 4.79 -38.03
N SER A 190 -7.83 4.98 -39.03
CA SER A 190 -7.30 6.31 -39.34
C SER A 190 -7.92 6.84 -40.63
N TYR A 191 -8.53 8.02 -40.58
CA TYR A 191 -9.12 8.68 -41.75
C TYR A 191 -8.59 10.10 -41.88
N TYR A 192 -8.00 10.43 -43.03
CA TYR A 192 -7.26 11.69 -43.27
C TYR A 192 -6.21 12.02 -42.18
N GLY A 193 -5.57 11.01 -41.61
CA GLY A 193 -4.56 11.18 -40.56
C GLY A 193 -5.14 11.45 -39.17
N HIS A 194 -6.46 11.42 -39.00
CA HIS A 194 -7.13 11.50 -37.70
C HIS A 194 -7.54 10.09 -37.23
N PRO A 195 -7.19 9.69 -35.99
CA PRO A 195 -7.63 8.42 -35.43
C PRO A 195 -9.09 8.50 -34.97
N TYR A 196 -9.87 7.46 -35.29
CA TYR A 196 -11.24 7.25 -34.84
C TYR A 196 -11.32 5.93 -34.05
N TYR A 197 -12.16 5.92 -33.02
CA TYR A 197 -12.30 4.80 -32.09
C TYR A 197 -13.76 4.35 -32.03
N PHE A 198 -13.98 3.04 -31.91
CA PHE A 198 -15.30 2.44 -32.04
C PHE A 198 -15.67 1.56 -30.85
N CYS A 199 -16.92 1.65 -30.40
CA CYS A 199 -17.45 0.88 -29.27
C CYS A 199 -17.63 -0.61 -29.62
N SER A 200 -17.69 -0.92 -30.91
CA SER A 200 -17.90 -2.28 -31.42
C SER A 200 -17.30 -2.43 -32.82
N LYS A 201 -16.95 -3.68 -33.17
CA LYS A 201 -16.51 -4.01 -34.55
C LYS A 201 -17.56 -3.66 -35.60
N GLY A 202 -18.85 -3.68 -35.25
CA GLY A 202 -19.93 -3.29 -36.16
C GLY A 202 -19.94 -1.79 -36.48
N CYS A 203 -19.54 -0.93 -35.52
CA CYS A 203 -19.38 0.51 -35.79
C CYS A 203 -18.13 0.77 -36.63
N LEU A 204 -17.03 0.07 -36.36
CA LEU A 204 -15.82 0.11 -37.21
C LEU A 204 -16.13 -0.24 -38.67
N THR A 205 -16.81 -1.36 -38.93
CA THR A 205 -17.13 -1.78 -40.30
C THR A 205 -18.01 -0.76 -41.02
N LYS A 206 -19.03 -0.22 -40.36
CA LYS A 206 -19.88 0.84 -40.94
C LYS A 206 -19.09 2.09 -41.29
N PHE A 207 -18.15 2.47 -40.45
CA PHE A 207 -17.26 3.60 -40.72
C PHE A 207 -16.31 3.31 -41.89
N GLN A 208 -15.79 2.09 -42.03
CA GLN A 208 -14.94 1.70 -43.16
C GLN A 208 -15.72 1.68 -44.50
N ASP A 209 -16.99 1.33 -44.47
CA ASP A 209 -17.86 1.26 -45.66
C ASP A 209 -18.22 2.66 -46.19
N ASP A 210 -18.46 3.63 -45.31
CA ASP A 210 -18.79 5.03 -45.69
C ASP A 210 -18.25 6.05 -44.66
N PRO A 211 -16.93 6.31 -44.64
CA PRO A 211 -16.30 7.17 -43.63
C PRO A 211 -16.70 8.64 -43.77
N GLU A 212 -17.03 9.11 -44.98
CA GLU A 212 -17.45 10.51 -45.22
C GLU A 212 -18.77 10.84 -44.52
N GLN A 213 -19.66 9.86 -44.35
CA GLN A 213 -20.92 10.04 -43.63
C GLN A 213 -20.72 10.35 -42.13
N TYR A 214 -19.67 9.82 -41.52
CA TYR A 214 -19.48 9.82 -40.07
C TYR A 214 -18.31 10.69 -39.59
N ALA A 215 -17.29 10.88 -40.43
CA ALA A 215 -16.10 11.64 -40.05
C ALA A 215 -16.44 13.13 -39.87
N GLN A 216 -16.40 13.62 -38.63
CA GLN A 216 -16.42 15.06 -38.36
C GLN A 216 -15.00 15.61 -38.44
N ILE A 217 -14.62 16.08 -39.63
CA ILE A 217 -13.35 16.77 -39.83
C ILE A 217 -13.56 18.25 -39.45
N LYS A 218 -12.99 18.70 -38.33
CA LYS A 218 -12.86 20.13 -38.05
C LYS A 218 -11.61 20.65 -38.73
N THR A 219 -11.78 21.28 -39.89
CA THR A 219 -10.70 22.02 -40.54
C THR A 219 -10.35 23.23 -39.69
N ILE A 220 -9.08 23.32 -39.26
CA ILE A 220 -8.51 24.49 -38.57
C ILE A 220 -8.32 25.64 -39.56
#